data_AF-W6VXU9-F1
#
_entry.id   AF-W6VXU9-F1
#
_cell.length_a   1.000
_cell.length_b   1.000
_cell.length_c   1.000
_cell.angle_alpha   90.00
_cell.angle_beta   90.00
_cell.angle_gamma   90.00
#
_symmetry.space_group_name_H-M   'P 1'
#
loop_
_entity.id
_entity.type
_entity.pdbx_description
1 polymer ?
#
loop_
_entity_poly.entity_id
_entity_poly.type
_entity_poly.pdbx_seq_one_letter_code
_entity_poly.pdbx_strand_id
1 'polypeptide(L)'
;MPYEKPPIETYLAARTAEMLALPHMACRRRSCRRRNACYWHFKSNNEPCCLQNLDAAQRQVFDAVYDEARGARDHLGRNGLMFASRRPGWRALEDAGVEIARAAVSKTDRKRWNAYRREREKLPPPEGG
;
A
#
# COMPACT_ATOMS: atom_id res chain seq x y z
N MET A 1 -6.06 -19.48 11.16
CA MET A 1 -6.94 -19.23 10.01
C MET A 1 -6.12 -19.39 8.74
N PRO A 2 -6.62 -20.03 7.68
CA PRO A 2 -5.90 -20.06 6.41
C PRO A 2 -5.75 -18.62 5.90
N TYR A 3 -4.52 -18.27 5.52
CA TYR A 3 -4.21 -16.99 4.94
C TYR A 3 -4.76 -16.95 3.51
N GLU A 4 -5.74 -16.08 3.25
CA GLU A 4 -6.33 -15.89 1.94
C GLU A 4 -5.73 -14.64 1.29
N LYS A 5 -5.26 -14.78 0.04
CA LYS A 5 -4.65 -13.68 -0.70
C LYS A 5 -5.73 -12.69 -1.13
N PRO A 6 -5.51 -11.38 -0.94
CA PRO A 6 -6.48 -10.39 -1.39
C PRO A 6 -6.54 -10.30 -2.91
N PRO A 7 -7.69 -9.92 -3.51
CA PRO A 7 -7.76 -9.64 -4.94
C PRO A 7 -6.84 -8.48 -5.31
N ILE A 8 -6.03 -8.69 -6.34
CA ILE A 8 -4.96 -7.78 -6.75
C ILE A 8 -5.45 -6.82 -7.84
N GLU A 9 -5.30 -5.53 -7.56
CA GLU A 9 -5.44 -4.45 -8.51
C GLU A 9 -4.06 -3.96 -8.95
N THR A 10 -3.77 -4.13 -10.24
CA THR A 10 -2.42 -3.97 -10.81
C THR A 10 -1.74 -2.67 -10.40
N TYR A 11 -2.44 -1.54 -10.49
CA TYR A 11 -1.84 -0.24 -10.22
C TYR A 11 -1.51 -0.07 -8.74
N LEU A 12 -2.45 -0.41 -7.85
CA LEU A 12 -2.25 -0.30 -6.40
C LEU A 12 -1.16 -1.28 -5.92
N ALA A 13 -1.15 -2.50 -6.43
CA ALA A 13 -0.14 -3.51 -6.12
C ALA A 13 1.25 -3.09 -6.63
N ALA A 14 1.35 -2.47 -7.81
CA ALA A 14 2.61 -1.94 -8.32
C ALA A 14 3.13 -0.81 -7.42
N ARG A 15 2.28 0.17 -7.03
CA ARG A 15 2.66 1.23 -6.10
C ARG A 15 3.10 0.69 -4.73
N THR A 16 2.42 -0.33 -4.24
CA THR A 16 2.79 -1.04 -3.00
C THR A 16 4.18 -1.67 -3.13
N ALA A 17 4.44 -2.37 -4.23
CA ALA A 17 5.73 -3.00 -4.48
C ALA A 17 6.87 -1.96 -4.58
N GLU A 18 6.62 -0.82 -5.21
CA GLU A 18 7.57 0.29 -5.35
C GLU A 18 7.94 0.92 -4.01
N MET A 19 6.95 1.16 -3.15
CA MET A 19 7.15 1.70 -1.80
C MET A 19 7.93 0.74 -0.90
N LEU A 20 7.74 -0.57 -1.09
CA LEU A 20 8.50 -1.61 -0.41
C LEU A 20 9.84 -1.92 -1.09
N ALA A 21 10.26 -1.16 -2.10
CA ALA A 21 11.49 -1.36 -2.87
C ALA A 21 11.65 -2.77 -3.49
N LEU A 22 10.55 -3.53 -3.66
CA LEU A 22 10.56 -4.88 -4.22
C LEU A 22 11.12 -4.94 -5.65
N PRO A 23 10.90 -3.94 -6.54
CA PRO A 23 11.54 -3.93 -7.84
C PRO A 23 13.06 -3.97 -7.75
N HIS A 24 13.67 -3.35 -6.73
CA HIS A 24 15.11 -3.37 -6.51
C HIS A 24 15.58 -4.68 -5.85
N MET A 25 14.84 -5.16 -4.85
CA MET A 25 15.26 -6.29 -4.00
C MET A 25 14.95 -7.67 -4.61
N ALA A 26 13.79 -7.84 -5.25
CA ALA A 26 13.27 -9.16 -5.63
C ALA A 26 13.09 -9.34 -7.14
N CYS A 27 12.99 -8.26 -7.92
CA CYS A 27 12.71 -8.39 -9.35
C CYS A 27 13.92 -8.89 -10.15
N ARG A 28 13.72 -9.93 -10.96
CA ARG A 28 14.76 -10.45 -11.88
C ARG A 28 15.00 -9.55 -13.11
N ARG A 29 14.10 -8.61 -13.43
CA ARG A 29 14.24 -7.71 -14.59
C ARG A 29 15.13 -6.51 -14.28
N ARG A 30 16.21 -6.35 -15.05
CA ARG A 30 17.20 -5.25 -14.88
C ARG A 30 16.58 -3.86 -15.00
N SER A 31 15.63 -3.66 -15.92
CA SER A 31 14.95 -2.37 -16.11
C SER A 31 14.11 -1.96 -14.91
N CYS A 32 13.43 -2.92 -14.27
CA CYS A 32 12.65 -2.69 -13.05
C CYS A 32 13.56 -2.33 -11.86
N ARG A 33 14.66 -3.07 -11.67
CA ARG A 33 15.64 -2.80 -10.61
C ARG A 33 16.24 -1.40 -10.69
N ARG A 34 16.54 -0.93 -11.91
CA ARG A 34 17.15 0.40 -12.14
C ARG A 34 16.20 1.57 -11.91
N ARG A 35 14.89 1.36 -12.10
CA ARG A 35 13.88 2.42 -11.99
C ARG A 35 13.11 2.37 -10.67
N ASN A 36 13.39 1.39 -9.82
CA ASN A 36 12.57 1.02 -8.67
C ASN A 36 11.07 0.95 -9.00
N ALA A 37 10.73 0.39 -10.17
CA ALA A 37 9.36 0.37 -10.69
C ALA A 37 9.06 -0.92 -11.45
N CYS A 38 7.95 -1.59 -11.09
CA CYS A 38 7.54 -2.84 -11.74
C CYS A 38 6.47 -2.58 -12.80
N TYR A 39 6.90 -2.42 -14.06
CA TYR A 39 5.99 -2.22 -15.19
C TYR A 39 5.38 -3.50 -15.76
N TRP A 40 5.70 -4.66 -15.18
CA TRP A 40 5.28 -5.96 -15.67
C TRP A 40 4.37 -6.64 -14.66
N HIS A 41 3.22 -7.11 -15.12
CA HIS A 41 2.28 -7.90 -14.35
C HIS A 41 1.85 -9.15 -15.12
N PHE A 42 1.44 -10.18 -14.40
CA PHE A 42 0.88 -11.39 -15.01
C PHE A 42 -0.58 -11.16 -15.37
N LYS A 43 -0.98 -11.48 -16.60
CA LYS A 43 -2.38 -11.32 -17.05
C LYS A 43 -3.36 -12.24 -16.33
N SER A 44 -2.88 -13.35 -15.78
CA SER A 44 -3.72 -14.36 -15.12
C SER A 44 -4.21 -13.92 -13.74
N ASN A 45 -3.43 -13.13 -13.01
CA ASN A 45 -3.74 -12.75 -11.62
C ASN A 45 -3.45 -11.27 -11.30
N ASN A 46 -3.07 -10.47 -12.30
CA ASN A 46 -2.73 -9.05 -12.19
C ASN A 46 -1.54 -8.73 -11.27
N GLU A 47 -0.80 -9.73 -10.80
CA GLU A 47 0.30 -9.53 -9.87
C GLU A 47 1.53 -8.93 -10.56
N PRO A 48 2.19 -7.92 -9.95
CA PRO A 48 3.51 -7.48 -10.36
C PRO A 48 4.51 -8.64 -10.39
N CYS A 49 5.38 -8.67 -11.40
CA CYS A 49 6.29 -9.80 -11.60
C CYS A 49 7.31 -9.98 -10.46
N CYS A 50 7.59 -8.93 -9.69
CA CYS A 50 8.45 -9.02 -8.51
C CYS A 50 7.87 -9.93 -7.42
N LEU A 51 6.54 -10.04 -7.31
CA LEU A 51 5.88 -10.84 -6.26
C LEU A 51 6.14 -12.33 -6.38
N GLN A 52 6.40 -12.85 -7.59
CA GLN A 52 6.74 -14.26 -7.79
C GLN A 52 8.12 -14.66 -7.22
N ASN A 53 8.96 -13.68 -6.86
CA ASN A 53 10.28 -13.96 -6.30
C ASN A 53 10.31 -13.83 -4.78
N LEU A 54 9.16 -13.57 -4.15
CA LEU A 54 9.04 -13.50 -2.70
C LEU A 54 8.84 -14.88 -2.11
N ASP A 55 9.41 -15.11 -0.92
CA ASP A 55 9.02 -16.23 -0.08
C ASP A 55 7.65 -15.98 0.58
N ALA A 56 7.13 -16.99 1.30
CA ALA A 56 5.82 -16.90 1.94
C ALA A 56 5.72 -15.79 3.00
N ALA A 57 6.79 -15.55 3.77
CA ALA A 57 6.79 -14.53 4.82
C ALA A 57 6.85 -13.12 4.22
N GLN A 58 7.71 -12.92 3.22
CA GLN A 58 7.79 -11.67 2.46
C GLN A 58 6.48 -11.35 1.75
N ARG A 59 5.82 -12.38 1.20
CA ARG A 59 4.51 -12.22 0.57
C ARG A 59 3.44 -11.79 1.58
N GLN A 60 3.46 -12.34 2.79
CA GLN A 60 2.55 -11.92 3.86
C GLN A 60 2.72 -10.44 4.23
N VAL A 61 3.96 -9.97 4.32
CA VAL A 61 4.24 -8.54 4.57
C VAL A 61 3.70 -7.68 3.43
N PHE A 62 3.92 -8.09 2.17
CA PHE A 62 3.40 -7.37 1.02
C PHE A 62 1.86 -7.28 1.05
N ASP A 63 1.17 -8.42 1.24
CA ASP A 63 -0.29 -8.45 1.21
C ASP A 63 -0.89 -7.65 2.39
N ALA A 64 -0.25 -7.63 3.56
CA ALA A 64 -0.68 -6.80 4.69
C ALA A 64 -0.61 -5.29 4.38
N VAL A 65 0.49 -4.84 3.76
CA VAL A 65 0.64 -3.43 3.35
C VAL A 65 -0.34 -3.10 2.21
N TYR A 66 -0.55 -4.03 1.28
CA TYR A 66 -1.48 -3.87 0.17
C TYR A 66 -2.94 -3.78 0.65
N ASP A 67 -3.34 -4.59 1.63
CA ASP A 67 -4.67 -4.55 2.21
C ASP A 67 -4.94 -3.24 2.94
N GLU A 68 -3.96 -2.70 3.66
CA GLU A 68 -4.06 -1.37 4.27
C GLU A 68 -4.17 -0.26 3.22
N ALA A 69 -3.41 -0.34 2.13
CA ALA A 69 -3.54 0.59 1.03
C ALA A 69 -4.91 0.50 0.35
N ARG A 70 -5.45 -0.71 0.17
CA ARG A 70 -6.76 -0.92 -0.42
C ARG A 70 -7.87 -0.39 0.49
N GLY A 71 -7.82 -0.72 1.78
CA GLY A 71 -8.73 -0.20 2.78
C GLY A 71 -8.69 1.33 2.83
N ALA A 72 -7.49 1.91 2.85
CA ALA A 72 -7.31 3.36 2.81
C ALA A 72 -7.97 3.94 1.56
N ARG A 73 -7.70 3.42 0.36
CA ARG A 73 -8.33 3.92 -0.88
C ARG A 73 -9.86 3.91 -0.81
N ASP A 74 -10.44 2.80 -0.36
CA ASP A 74 -11.88 2.56 -0.42
C ASP A 74 -12.65 3.34 0.66
N HIS A 75 -12.03 3.54 1.83
CA HIS A 75 -12.71 4.07 3.01
C HIS A 75 -12.21 5.44 3.50
N LEU A 76 -11.08 5.98 3.00
CA LEU A 76 -10.54 7.25 3.51
C LEU A 76 -11.58 8.37 3.40
N GLY A 77 -11.79 9.07 4.51
CA GLY A 77 -12.71 10.21 4.59
C GLY A 77 -14.19 9.87 4.41
N ARG A 78 -14.55 8.58 4.35
CA ARG A 78 -15.94 8.11 4.51
C ARG A 78 -16.24 7.74 5.96
N ASN A 79 -15.28 7.12 6.64
CA ASN A 79 -15.43 6.59 8.00
C ASN A 79 -14.56 7.35 9.03
N GLY A 80 -14.61 8.68 9.04
CA GLY A 80 -13.84 9.48 10.00
C GLY A 80 -12.32 9.23 9.91
N LEU A 81 -11.65 9.12 11.07
CA LEU A 81 -10.20 8.94 11.22
C LEU A 81 -9.76 7.46 11.33
N MET A 82 -10.36 6.59 10.52
CA MET A 82 -10.16 5.12 10.56
C MET A 82 -8.70 4.65 10.41
N PHE A 83 -7.85 5.39 9.67
CA PHE A 83 -6.43 5.07 9.47
C PHE A 83 -5.54 6.05 10.25
N ALA A 84 -5.88 6.28 11.51
CA ALA A 84 -5.18 7.21 12.37
C ALA A 84 -4.97 6.65 13.78
N SER A 85 -4.52 5.40 13.87
CA SER A 85 -4.15 4.74 15.10
C SER A 85 -3.14 5.56 15.91
N ARG A 86 -3.23 5.43 17.24
CA ARG A 86 -2.30 6.03 18.20
C ARG A 86 -1.09 5.14 18.49
N ARG A 87 -1.12 3.86 18.09
CA ARG A 87 -0.04 2.91 18.34
C ARG A 87 1.05 3.06 17.28
N PRO A 88 2.34 3.26 17.64
CA PRO A 88 3.40 3.56 16.67
C PRO A 88 3.54 2.57 15.51
N GLY A 89 3.55 1.26 15.79
CA GLY A 89 3.69 0.23 14.76
C GLY A 89 2.51 0.16 13.79
N TRP A 90 1.28 0.33 14.30
CA TRP A 90 0.07 0.39 13.47
C TRP A 90 0.01 1.69 12.68
N ARG A 91 0.43 2.80 13.28
CA ARG A 91 0.43 4.11 12.63
C ARG A 91 1.39 4.15 11.44
N ALA A 92 2.57 3.56 11.57
CA ALA A 92 3.53 3.45 10.46
C ALA A 92 2.98 2.63 9.28
N LEU A 93 2.26 1.55 9.57
CA LEU A 93 1.61 0.72 8.54
C LEU A 93 0.46 1.48 7.84
N GLU A 94 -0.39 2.15 8.61
CA GLU A 94 -1.45 3.01 8.08
C GLU A 94 -0.89 4.18 7.26
N ASP A 95 0.21 4.81 7.72
CA ASP A 95 0.90 5.87 6.99
C ASP A 95 1.36 5.40 5.61
N ALA A 96 1.99 4.22 5.56
CA ALA A 96 2.39 3.61 4.30
C ALA A 96 1.19 3.31 3.39
N GLY A 97 0.12 2.74 3.94
CA GLY A 97 -1.12 2.47 3.21
C GLY A 97 -1.75 3.74 2.63
N VAL A 98 -1.82 4.81 3.41
CA VAL A 98 -2.36 6.12 2.99
C VAL A 98 -1.52 6.73 1.87
N GLU A 99 -0.18 6.71 1.96
CA GLU A 99 0.68 7.25 0.90
C GLU A 99 0.62 6.42 -0.39
N ILE A 100 0.52 5.08 -0.30
CA ILE A 100 0.31 4.21 -1.47
C ILE A 100 -1.04 4.53 -2.12
N ALA A 101 -2.11 4.54 -1.32
CA ALA A 101 -3.46 4.77 -1.79
C ALA A 101 -3.61 6.14 -2.45
N ARG A 102 -2.95 7.19 -1.92
CA ARG A 102 -2.94 8.54 -2.49
C ARG A 102 -2.59 8.56 -3.97
N ALA A 103 -1.66 7.72 -4.40
CA ALA A 103 -1.26 7.62 -5.81
C ALA A 103 -2.37 7.05 -6.71
N ALA A 104 -3.27 6.25 -6.13
CA ALA A 104 -4.39 5.58 -6.80
C ALA A 104 -5.73 6.30 -6.66
N VAL A 105 -5.78 7.48 -6.03
CA VAL A 105 -7.02 8.23 -5.77
C VAL A 105 -7.53 8.91 -7.04
N SER A 106 -8.81 8.73 -7.32
CA SER A 106 -9.50 9.40 -8.41
C SER A 106 -9.53 10.93 -8.22
N LYS A 107 -9.65 11.70 -9.30
CA LYS A 107 -9.79 13.17 -9.21
C LYS A 107 -11.01 13.59 -8.36
N THR A 108 -12.10 12.83 -8.45
CA THR A 108 -13.35 13.07 -7.72
C THR A 108 -13.18 12.91 -6.21
N ASP A 109 -12.43 11.90 -5.77
CA ASP A 109 -12.22 11.63 -4.34
C ASP A 109 -11.12 12.50 -3.71
N ARG A 110 -10.36 13.25 -4.52
CA ARG A 110 -9.20 14.04 -4.08
C ARG A 110 -9.54 15.11 -3.03
N LYS A 111 -10.72 15.74 -3.13
CA LYS A 111 -11.18 16.73 -2.14
C LYS A 111 -11.39 16.09 -0.77
N ARG A 112 -12.06 14.92 -0.74
CA ARG A 112 -12.33 14.14 0.48
C ARG A 112 -11.03 13.67 1.11
N TRP A 113 -10.11 13.19 0.28
CA TRP A 113 -8.76 12.78 0.68
C TRP A 113 -7.96 13.90 1.35
N ASN A 114 -7.94 15.09 0.73
CA ASN A 114 -7.25 16.24 1.30
C ASN A 114 -7.86 16.69 2.64
N ALA A 115 -9.19 16.62 2.78
CA ALA A 115 -9.88 16.95 4.03
C ALA A 115 -9.49 15.98 5.15
N TYR A 116 -9.55 14.66 4.90
CA TYR A 116 -9.10 13.65 5.86
C TYR A 116 -7.64 13.88 6.27
N ARG A 117 -6.75 14.11 5.30
CA ARG A 117 -5.33 14.34 5.56
C ARG A 117 -5.11 15.52 6.51
N ARG A 118 -5.84 16.62 6.30
CA ARG A 118 -5.79 17.80 7.18
C ARG A 118 -6.29 17.49 8.59
N GLU A 119 -7.37 16.73 8.72
CA GLU A 119 -7.87 16.31 10.04
C GLU A 119 -6.86 15.40 10.75
N ARG A 120 -6.19 14.53 10.00
CA ARG A 120 -5.17 13.61 10.53
C ARG A 120 -3.88 14.31 10.96
N GLU A 121 -3.48 15.37 10.26
CA GLU A 121 -2.33 16.21 10.63
C GLU A 121 -2.53 16.96 11.97
N LYS A 122 -3.78 17.16 12.40
CA LYS A 122 -4.10 17.78 13.70
C LYS A 122 -3.98 16.82 14.87
N LEU A 123 -3.88 15.52 14.62
CA LEU A 123 -3.79 14.53 15.69
C LEU A 123 -2.40 14.57 16.32
N PRO A 124 -2.30 14.33 17.64
CA PRO A 124 -1.01 14.18 18.28
C PRO A 124 -0.23 13.02 17.63
N PRO A 125 1.11 13.11 17.59
CA PRO A 125 1.96 12.01 17.13
C PRO A 125 1.63 10.72 17.90
N PRO A 126 1.84 9.53 17.30
CA PRO A 126 1.58 8.27 17.98
C PRO A 126 2.32 8.25 19.32
N GLU A 127 1.62 7.84 20.38
CA GLU A 127 2.18 7.81 21.73
C GLU A 127 3.34 6.81 21.73
N GLY A 128 4.54 7.29 22.08
CA GLY A 128 5.75 6.48 22.15
C GLY A 128 5.57 5.33 23.14
N GLY A 129 5.96 4.13 22.70
CA GLY A 129 6.17 2.99 23.61
C GLY A 129 7.49 3.10 24.34
#